data_AF-A0A973JUW2-F1
#
_entry.id   AF-A0A973JUW2-F1
#
_cell.length_a   1.000
_cell.length_b   1.000
_cell.length_c   1.000
_cell.angle_alpha   90.00
_cell.angle_beta   90.00
_cell.angle_gamma   90.00
#
_symmetry.space_group_name_H-M   'P 1'
#
loop_
_entity.id
_entity.type
_entity.pdbx_description
1 polymer ?
#
loop_
_entity_poly.entity_id
_entity_poly.type
_entity_poly.pdbx_seq_one_letter_code
_entity_poly.pdbx_strand_id
1 'polypeptide(L)'
;HPLWGAFFSGLRPEPYAGEKTLYVGAVALALAVCGLLAYRGGAERRRGIVWGMTALSAAVFALGTDLWLNNQPLSQGAPFWLPAYYLAKLPLINIMRVWSRFGVVTIFFVAMLAGYGVKALAALVSRRWLRAGLAAALMALLLIDLLPGRLPAAVLVPRAVDLWLAEQPGDFAVAFLPVDKPLVNDYAIFGSLFHGKQMPAYIHLVHTSRAYKDFVEMALVFPSEDSVRYMQRRRFKYLILEQAQYNGWRAPEWAEVERRLQRYPAMTYVTEIDGFVVLEIPGS
;
A
#
# COMPACT_ATOMS: atom_id res chain seq x y z
N HIS A 1 8.69 0.39 15.68
CA HIS A 1 9.05 1.28 16.81
C HIS A 1 10.23 0.70 17.58
N PRO A 2 11.29 1.46 17.92
CA PRO A 2 12.50 0.96 18.56
C PRO A 2 12.30 0.44 20.00
N LEU A 3 11.47 1.09 20.81
CA LEU A 3 11.30 0.72 22.23
C LEU A 3 10.31 -0.44 22.45
N TRP A 4 9.07 -0.32 21.96
CA TRP A 4 8.03 -1.35 22.13
C TRP A 4 7.71 -2.12 20.85
N GLY A 5 8.37 -1.86 19.72
CA GLY A 5 8.05 -2.56 18.47
C GLY A 5 8.30 -4.06 18.54
N ALA A 6 9.35 -4.50 19.24
CA ALA A 6 9.64 -5.92 19.47
C ALA A 6 8.53 -6.62 20.28
N PHE A 7 7.99 -5.92 21.29
CA PHE A 7 6.87 -6.41 22.08
C PHE A 7 5.61 -6.56 21.23
N PHE A 8 5.26 -5.54 20.45
CA PHE A 8 4.08 -5.59 19.56
C PHE A 8 4.25 -6.49 18.35
N SER A 9 5.48 -6.73 17.87
CA SER A 9 5.75 -7.73 16.83
C SER A 9 5.63 -9.15 17.37
N GLY A 10 6.02 -9.41 18.63
CA GLY A 10 5.84 -10.73 19.25
C GLY A 10 4.38 -11.12 19.45
N LEU A 11 3.49 -10.14 19.61
CA LEU A 11 2.04 -10.35 19.71
C LEU A 11 1.37 -10.58 18.34
N ARG A 12 2.13 -10.57 17.23
CA ARG A 12 1.59 -10.54 15.86
C ARG A 12 2.37 -11.48 14.92
N PRO A 13 1.78 -12.60 14.48
CA PRO A 13 2.49 -13.58 13.65
C PRO A 13 2.66 -13.17 12.18
N GLU A 14 1.98 -12.15 11.65
CA GLU A 14 2.05 -11.80 10.22
C GLU A 14 2.54 -10.36 9.93
N PRO A 15 3.39 -10.16 8.91
CA PRO A 15 3.76 -8.84 8.42
C PRO A 15 2.56 -8.15 7.74
N TYR A 16 2.34 -6.88 8.07
CA TYR A 16 1.21 -6.09 7.61
C TYR A 16 1.14 -5.96 6.08
N ALA A 17 -0.04 -6.24 5.52
CA ALA A 17 -0.45 -5.77 4.21
C ALA A 17 -1.12 -4.38 4.32
N GLY A 18 -0.44 -3.32 3.84
CA GLY A 18 -1.07 -2.05 3.44
C GLY A 18 -1.47 -1.02 4.51
N GLU A 19 -2.26 -0.02 4.08
CA GLU A 19 -2.68 1.28 4.69
C GLU A 19 -3.37 1.23 6.09
N LYS A 20 -3.13 0.19 6.90
CA LYS A 20 -3.84 -0.10 8.17
C LYS A 20 -2.99 0.09 9.43
N THR A 21 -1.81 0.69 9.34
CA THR A 21 -0.99 0.99 10.51
C THR A 21 -1.06 2.48 10.84
N LEU A 22 -1.54 2.78 12.03
CA LEU A 22 -1.60 4.15 12.53
C LEU A 22 -1.17 4.14 13.99
N TYR A 23 -0.13 4.91 14.31
CA TYR A 23 0.41 5.01 15.64
C TYR A 23 0.14 6.41 16.19
N VAL A 24 -0.63 6.49 17.27
CA VAL A 24 -1.07 7.76 17.85
C VAL A 24 0.02 8.42 18.72
N GLY A 25 1.03 7.65 19.15
CA GLY A 25 2.03 8.11 20.12
C GLY A 25 1.59 7.83 21.56
N ALA A 26 2.33 6.99 22.29
CA ALA A 26 2.01 6.68 23.69
C ALA A 26 2.15 7.93 24.57
N VAL A 27 3.13 8.77 24.27
CA VAL A 27 3.41 10.02 24.99
C VAL A 27 2.32 11.04 24.73
N ALA A 28 1.93 11.21 23.45
CA ALA A 28 0.83 12.09 23.07
C ALA A 28 -0.49 11.65 23.72
N LEU A 29 -0.77 10.34 23.74
CA LEU A 29 -1.96 9.79 24.40
C LEU A 29 -1.96 10.02 25.92
N ALA A 30 -0.82 9.79 26.59
CA ALA A 30 -0.68 10.05 28.02
C ALA A 30 -0.92 11.54 28.35
N LEU A 31 -0.30 12.44 27.57
CA LEU A 31 -0.52 13.89 27.71
C LEU A 31 -1.97 14.29 27.45
N ALA A 32 -2.63 13.67 26.45
CA ALA A 32 -4.05 13.91 26.17
C ALA A 32 -4.94 13.53 27.35
N VAL A 33 -4.68 12.37 27.98
CA VAL A 33 -5.39 11.94 29.20
C VAL A 33 -5.11 12.91 30.35
N CYS A 34 -3.86 13.31 30.57
CA CYS A 34 -3.51 14.33 31.57
C CYS A 34 -4.28 15.64 31.34
N GLY A 35 -4.39 16.09 30.09
CA GLY A 35 -5.15 17.29 29.72
C GLY A 35 -6.64 17.16 30.05
N LEU A 36 -7.26 16.03 29.72
CA LEU A 36 -8.67 15.77 30.04
C LEU A 36 -8.94 15.71 31.55
N LEU A 37 -8.02 15.13 32.33
CA LEU A 37 -8.17 14.97 33.77
C LEU A 37 -7.90 16.28 34.55
N ALA A 38 -7.01 17.13 34.04
CA ALA A 38 -6.63 18.38 34.69
C ALA A 38 -7.74 19.44 34.64
N TYR A 39 -8.53 19.49 33.56
CA TYR A 39 -9.57 20.50 33.38
C TYR A 39 -10.95 19.97 33.79
N ARG A 40 -11.30 20.12 35.07
CA ARG A 40 -12.54 19.59 35.66
C ARG A 40 -13.77 20.52 35.56
N GLY A 41 -13.62 21.75 35.06
CA GLY A 41 -14.72 22.72 34.94
C GLY A 41 -14.55 23.75 33.82
N GLY A 42 -15.63 24.47 33.51
CA GLY A 42 -15.62 25.61 32.59
C GLY A 42 -15.59 25.26 31.09
N ALA A 43 -15.26 26.27 30.28
CA ALA A 43 -15.24 26.16 28.82
C ALA A 43 -14.16 25.18 28.30
N GLU A 44 -13.01 25.11 28.97
CA GLU A 44 -11.91 24.23 28.58
C GLU A 44 -12.29 22.75 28.71
N ARG A 45 -13.05 22.37 29.77
CA ARG A 45 -13.58 21.01 29.92
C ARG A 45 -14.52 20.64 28.77
N ARG A 46 -15.43 21.55 28.40
CA ARG A 46 -16.37 21.31 27.28
C ARG A 46 -15.61 21.09 25.98
N ARG A 47 -14.60 21.93 25.69
CA ARG A 47 -13.72 21.76 24.52
C ARG A 47 -12.99 20.43 24.54
N GLY A 48 -12.39 20.07 25.68
CA GLY A 48 -11.69 18.80 25.85
C GLY A 48 -12.60 17.59 25.61
N ILE A 49 -13.83 17.61 26.15
CA ILE A 49 -14.81 16.55 25.91
C ILE A 49 -15.18 16.47 24.43
N VAL A 50 -15.46 17.59 23.77
CA VAL A 50 -15.79 17.61 22.33
C VAL A 50 -14.65 17.00 21.53
N TRP A 51 -13.41 17.46 21.74
CA TRP A 51 -12.24 16.93 21.04
C TRP A 51 -11.99 15.45 21.34
N GLY A 52 -12.15 15.02 22.60
CA GLY A 52 -12.01 13.62 22.99
C GLY A 52 -13.06 12.73 22.35
N MET A 53 -14.32 13.18 22.31
CA MET A 53 -15.40 12.47 21.62
C MET A 53 -15.17 12.42 20.12
N THR A 54 -14.72 13.52 19.49
CA THR A 54 -14.37 13.53 18.06
C THR A 54 -13.21 12.58 17.77
N ALA A 55 -12.15 12.58 18.60
CA ALA A 55 -11.02 11.66 18.45
C ALA A 55 -11.47 10.20 18.56
N LEU A 56 -12.34 9.89 19.52
CA LEU A 56 -12.88 8.55 19.75
C LEU A 56 -13.79 8.11 18.61
N SER A 57 -14.71 8.97 18.15
CA SER A 57 -15.57 8.67 17.00
C SER A 57 -14.74 8.42 15.73
N ALA A 58 -13.74 9.26 15.47
CA ALA A 58 -12.82 9.06 14.36
C ALA A 58 -12.01 7.76 14.50
N ALA A 59 -11.61 7.39 15.72
CA ALA A 59 -10.88 6.15 15.97
C ALA A 59 -11.75 4.93 15.68
N VAL A 60 -13.03 4.96 16.09
CA VAL A 60 -14.02 3.91 15.78
C VAL A 60 -14.22 3.79 14.28
N PHE A 61 -14.30 4.90 13.53
CA PHE A 61 -14.36 4.84 12.07
C PHE A 61 -13.07 4.32 11.44
N ALA A 62 -11.90 4.66 11.99
CA ALA A 62 -10.61 4.21 11.49
C ALA A 62 -10.42 2.69 11.59
N LEU A 63 -11.15 2.01 12.48
CA LEU A 63 -11.18 0.54 12.57
C LEU A 63 -11.83 -0.13 11.35
N GLY A 64 -12.60 0.61 10.54
CA GLY A 64 -13.25 0.09 9.34
C GLY A 64 -14.65 -0.46 9.59
N THR A 65 -15.11 -1.32 8.68
CA THR A 65 -16.48 -1.86 8.64
C THR A 65 -16.71 -2.98 9.65
N ASP A 66 -15.68 -3.71 10.00
CA ASP A 66 -15.72 -4.90 10.83
C ASP A 66 -14.49 -4.94 11.73
N LEU A 67 -14.64 -5.53 12.92
CA LEU A 67 -13.60 -5.50 13.94
C LEU A 67 -12.62 -6.66 13.80
N TRP A 68 -11.33 -6.31 13.68
CA TRP A 68 -10.22 -7.25 13.61
C TRP A 68 -9.31 -7.10 14.83
N LEU A 69 -8.90 -8.23 15.42
CA LEU A 69 -7.90 -8.29 16.47
C LEU A 69 -6.77 -9.20 16.00
N ASN A 70 -5.53 -8.72 16.07
CA ASN A 70 -4.34 -9.48 15.64
C ASN A 70 -4.46 -10.08 14.23
N ASN A 71 -5.00 -9.30 13.29
CA ASN A 71 -5.24 -9.71 11.91
C ASN A 71 -6.22 -10.89 11.75
N GLN A 72 -7.03 -11.17 12.77
CA GLN A 72 -8.15 -12.11 12.68
C GLN A 72 -9.47 -11.40 12.96
N PRO A 73 -10.56 -11.77 12.26
CA PRO A 73 -11.88 -11.28 12.62
C PRO A 73 -12.24 -11.74 14.03
N LEU A 74 -12.89 -10.87 14.81
CA LEU A 74 -13.27 -11.18 16.20
C LEU A 74 -14.14 -12.46 16.30
N SER A 75 -14.94 -12.75 15.28
CA SER A 75 -15.76 -13.96 15.20
C SER A 75 -15.70 -14.52 13.78
N GLN A 76 -15.36 -15.81 13.67
CA GLN A 76 -15.32 -16.52 12.40
C GLN A 76 -16.75 -16.86 11.96
N GLY A 77 -17.16 -16.35 10.80
CA GLY A 77 -18.50 -16.59 10.23
C GLY A 77 -19.58 -15.58 10.61
N ALA A 78 -19.37 -14.75 11.64
CA ALA A 78 -20.29 -13.68 12.02
C ALA A 78 -19.53 -12.38 12.34
N PRO A 79 -19.25 -11.53 11.32
CA PRO A 79 -18.49 -10.30 11.53
C PRO A 79 -19.16 -9.36 12.53
N PHE A 80 -18.37 -8.80 13.44
CA PHE A 80 -18.85 -7.73 14.30
C PHE A 80 -18.84 -6.41 13.51
N TRP A 81 -20.01 -5.98 13.04
CA TRP A 81 -20.15 -4.79 12.21
C TRP A 81 -20.01 -3.51 13.03
N LEU A 82 -19.12 -2.63 12.58
CA LEU A 82 -18.87 -1.31 13.14
C LEU A 82 -19.74 -0.24 12.45
N PRO A 83 -19.88 0.97 13.01
CA PRO A 83 -20.70 2.04 12.42
C PRO A 83 -20.38 2.35 10.95
N ALA A 84 -19.11 2.23 10.55
CA ALA A 84 -18.68 2.42 9.17
C ALA A 84 -19.38 1.47 8.18
N TYR A 85 -19.72 0.24 8.58
CA TYR A 85 -20.43 -0.72 7.73
C TYR A 85 -21.79 -0.19 7.30
N TYR A 86 -22.54 0.37 8.25
CA TYR A 86 -23.87 0.91 7.98
C TYR A 86 -23.78 2.17 7.11
N LEU A 87 -22.81 3.04 7.38
CA LEU A 87 -22.58 4.24 6.56
C LEU A 87 -22.16 3.90 5.14
N ALA A 88 -21.34 2.86 4.94
CA ALA A 88 -20.89 2.41 3.63
C ALA A 88 -22.04 1.93 2.72
N LYS A 89 -23.22 1.63 3.28
CA LYS A 89 -24.42 1.28 2.50
C LYS A 89 -25.16 2.49 1.95
N LEU A 90 -24.90 3.68 2.47
CA LEU A 90 -25.56 4.90 1.99
C LEU A 90 -24.95 5.34 0.65
N PRO A 91 -25.78 5.83 -0.29
CA PRO A 91 -25.27 6.40 -1.53
C PRO A 91 -24.32 7.57 -1.20
N LEU A 92 -23.32 7.80 -2.06
CA LEU A 92 -22.21 8.77 -1.89
C LEU A 92 -21.16 8.35 -0.87
N ILE A 93 -21.54 7.81 0.29
CA ILE A 93 -20.59 7.36 1.31
C ILE A 93 -19.92 6.03 0.90
N ASN A 94 -20.59 5.22 0.08
CA ASN A 94 -20.02 4.01 -0.51
C ASN A 94 -18.79 4.25 -1.40
N ILE A 95 -18.47 5.50 -1.75
CA ILE A 95 -17.24 5.88 -2.45
C ILE A 95 -16.01 5.82 -1.52
N MET A 96 -16.21 5.98 -0.19
CA MET A 96 -15.15 5.90 0.80
C MET A 96 -14.68 4.46 1.00
N ARG A 97 -13.59 4.10 0.30
CA ARG A 97 -12.99 2.76 0.35
C ARG A 97 -11.99 2.56 1.49
N VAL A 98 -11.40 3.64 2.00
CA VAL A 98 -10.30 3.58 2.98
C VAL A 98 -10.69 4.32 4.25
N TRP A 99 -11.34 3.60 5.15
CA TRP A 99 -11.78 4.13 6.44
C TRP A 99 -10.63 4.38 7.42
N SER A 100 -9.48 3.68 7.28
CA SER A 100 -8.30 3.87 8.13
C SER A 100 -7.75 5.30 8.12
N ARG A 101 -8.05 6.10 7.08
CA ARG A 101 -7.66 7.52 6.97
C ARG A 101 -8.29 8.41 8.05
N PHE A 102 -9.41 8.00 8.65
CA PHE A 102 -9.97 8.69 9.81
C PHE A 102 -9.02 8.70 11.01
N GLY A 103 -8.02 7.81 11.04
CA GLY A 103 -6.98 7.83 12.07
C GLY A 103 -6.19 9.14 12.09
N VAL A 104 -6.05 9.84 10.95
CA VAL A 104 -5.42 11.19 10.92
C VAL A 104 -6.21 12.18 11.76
N VAL A 105 -7.54 12.11 11.73
CA VAL A 105 -8.43 12.96 12.54
C VAL A 105 -8.26 12.61 14.03
N THR A 106 -8.17 11.33 14.37
CA THR A 106 -7.86 10.89 15.74
C THR A 106 -6.53 11.47 16.23
N ILE A 107 -5.45 11.33 15.45
CA ILE A 107 -4.13 11.87 15.82
C ILE A 107 -4.21 13.37 16.04
N PHE A 108 -4.88 14.10 15.15
CA PHE A 108 -5.01 15.54 15.26
C PHE A 108 -5.65 15.98 16.59
N PHE A 109 -6.80 15.40 16.94
CA PHE A 109 -7.48 15.76 18.19
C PHE A 109 -6.74 15.25 19.44
N VAL A 110 -6.06 14.10 19.37
CA VAL A 110 -5.17 13.65 20.46
C VAL A 110 -4.01 14.63 20.65
N ALA A 111 -3.40 15.15 19.58
CA ALA A 111 -2.34 16.15 19.66
C ALA A 111 -2.85 17.47 20.28
N MET A 112 -4.06 17.92 19.93
CA MET A 112 -4.68 19.08 20.57
C MET A 112 -4.88 18.86 22.08
N LEU A 113 -5.39 17.70 22.49
CA LEU A 113 -5.55 17.33 23.89
C LEU A 113 -4.20 17.19 24.61
N ALA A 114 -3.18 16.67 23.95
CA ALA A 114 -1.83 16.61 24.47
C ALA A 114 -1.31 18.02 24.81
N GLY A 115 -1.62 19.02 23.98
CA GLY A 115 -1.35 20.42 24.26
C GLY A 115 -1.98 20.91 25.58
N TYR A 116 -3.20 20.47 25.91
CA TYR A 116 -3.80 20.73 27.23
C TYR A 116 -3.04 20.04 28.35
N GLY A 117 -2.56 18.82 28.14
CA GLY A 117 -1.68 18.11 29.07
C GLY A 117 -0.41 18.88 29.35
N VAL A 118 0.28 19.36 28.31
CA VAL A 118 1.49 20.18 28.44
C VAL A 118 1.20 21.47 29.21
N LYS A 119 0.11 22.17 28.87
CA LYS A 119 -0.33 23.39 29.58
C LYS A 119 -0.57 23.12 31.07
N ALA A 120 -1.24 22.01 31.41
CA ALA A 120 -1.49 21.61 32.79
C ALA A 120 -0.19 21.32 33.55
N LEU A 121 0.75 20.58 32.95
CA LEU A 121 2.05 20.29 33.55
C LEU A 121 2.90 21.55 33.72
N ALA A 122 2.91 22.45 32.73
CA ALA A 122 3.65 23.70 32.80
C ALA A 122 3.13 24.66 33.89
N ALA A 123 1.84 24.58 34.23
CA ALA A 123 1.25 25.35 35.32
C ALA A 123 1.75 24.91 36.70
N LEU A 124 2.18 23.66 36.86
CA LEU A 124 2.77 23.14 38.11
C LEU A 124 4.18 23.69 38.39
N VAL A 125 4.81 24.29 37.37
CA VAL A 125 6.18 24.79 37.45
C VAL A 125 6.16 26.31 37.46
N SER A 126 6.74 26.95 38.47
CA SER A 126 6.76 28.42 38.59
C SER A 126 7.94 29.08 37.87
N ARG A 127 9.12 28.42 37.85
CA ARG A 127 10.36 28.99 37.32
C ARG A 127 10.46 28.83 35.79
N ARG A 128 10.81 29.91 35.08
CA ARG A 128 10.88 29.94 33.60
C ARG A 128 11.86 28.91 33.02
N TRP A 129 13.04 28.74 33.63
CA TRP A 129 14.03 27.77 33.15
C TRP A 129 13.59 26.32 33.35
N LEU A 130 12.88 26.02 34.45
CA LEU A 130 12.29 24.69 34.67
C LEU A 130 11.17 24.40 33.66
N ARG A 131 10.36 25.41 33.30
CA ARG A 131 9.37 25.27 32.21
C ARG A 131 10.03 24.98 30.86
N ALA A 132 11.12 25.65 30.55
CA ALA A 132 11.90 25.39 29.34
C ALA A 132 12.49 23.96 29.36
N GLY A 133 13.04 23.54 30.50
CA GLY A 133 13.53 22.16 30.71
C GLY A 133 12.43 21.11 30.53
N LEU A 134 11.24 21.34 31.09
CA LEU A 134 10.08 20.48 30.92
C LEU A 134 9.65 20.40 29.45
N ALA A 135 9.58 21.54 28.75
CA ALA A 135 9.25 21.56 27.33
C ALA A 135 10.27 20.79 26.48
N ALA A 136 11.56 20.97 26.75
CA ALA A 136 12.64 20.22 26.09
C ALA A 136 12.55 18.72 26.37
N ALA A 137 12.29 18.33 27.62
CA ALA A 137 12.13 16.92 28.00
C ALA A 137 10.92 16.27 27.31
N LEU A 138 9.76 16.95 27.28
CA LEU A 138 8.56 16.47 26.58
C LEU A 138 8.78 16.37 25.07
N MET A 139 9.48 17.33 24.47
CA MET A 139 9.86 17.28 23.06
C MET A 139 10.78 16.08 22.78
N ALA A 140 11.82 15.87 23.59
CA ALA A 140 12.71 14.71 23.44
C ALA A 140 11.93 13.39 23.57
N LEU A 141 11.00 13.31 24.52
CA LEU A 141 10.17 12.13 24.72
C LEU A 141 9.25 11.87 23.51
N LEU A 142 8.65 12.91 22.93
CA LEU A 142 7.87 12.81 21.69
C LEU A 142 8.72 12.39 20.48
N LEU A 143 9.94 12.92 20.35
CA LEU A 143 10.86 12.53 19.28
C LEU A 143 11.27 11.06 19.38
N ILE A 144 11.46 10.55 20.60
CA ILE A 144 11.75 9.15 20.86
C ILE A 144 10.53 8.27 20.56
N ASP A 145 9.33 8.68 20.98
CA ASP A 145 8.04 8.00 20.77
C ASP A 145 7.64 7.92 19.28
N LEU A 146 8.03 8.94 18.49
CA LEU A 146 7.73 9.01 17.06
C LEU A 146 8.90 8.61 16.18
N LEU A 147 10.00 8.11 16.76
CA LEU A 147 11.17 7.72 15.99
C LEU A 147 10.79 6.55 15.06
N PRO A 148 10.86 6.71 13.71
CA PRO A 148 10.34 5.73 12.77
C PRO A 148 11.07 4.37 12.77
N GLY A 149 12.13 4.22 13.58
CA GLY A 149 12.97 3.05 13.60
C GLY A 149 13.72 2.89 12.28
N ARG A 150 14.02 1.65 11.88
CA ARG A 150 14.62 1.37 10.58
C ARG A 150 13.51 1.36 9.53
N LEU A 151 13.51 2.38 8.68
CA LEU A 151 12.71 2.36 7.45
C LEU A 151 13.42 1.40 6.48
N PRO A 152 12.80 0.29 6.08
CA PRO A 152 13.38 -0.57 5.05
C PRO A 152 13.42 0.22 3.75
N ALA A 153 14.61 0.67 3.35
CA ALA A 153 14.83 1.22 2.03
C ALA A 153 15.03 0.03 1.09
N ALA A 154 14.12 -0.17 0.14
CA ALA A 154 14.37 -1.06 -0.97
C ALA A 154 15.29 -0.34 -1.95
N VAL A 155 16.45 -0.93 -2.24
CA VAL A 155 17.26 -0.50 -3.38
C VAL A 155 16.60 -1.08 -4.63
N LEU A 156 16.03 -0.22 -5.45
CA LEU A 156 15.47 -0.63 -6.73
C LEU A 156 16.61 -0.71 -7.75
N VAL A 157 16.83 -1.90 -8.30
CA VAL A 157 17.77 -2.17 -9.38
C VAL A 157 17.01 -2.68 -10.59
N PRO A 158 17.43 -2.35 -11.83
CA PRO A 158 16.82 -2.92 -13.03
C PRO A 158 17.01 -4.43 -13.03
N ARG A 159 16.04 -5.17 -13.57
CA ARG A 159 16.16 -6.62 -13.75
C ARG A 159 17.09 -6.89 -14.94
N ALA A 160 17.70 -8.08 -14.98
CA ALA A 160 18.56 -8.46 -16.09
C ALA A 160 17.84 -8.39 -17.45
N VAL A 161 16.55 -8.71 -17.50
CA VAL A 161 15.73 -8.55 -18.72
C VAL A 161 15.55 -7.09 -19.14
N ASP A 162 15.50 -6.15 -18.19
CA ASP A 162 15.41 -4.72 -18.49
C ASP A 162 16.74 -4.23 -19.11
N LEU A 163 17.88 -4.69 -18.58
CA LEU A 163 19.20 -4.38 -19.15
C LEU A 163 19.36 -4.97 -20.56
N TRP A 164 18.96 -6.23 -20.75
CA TRP A 164 18.96 -6.88 -22.06
C TRP A 164 18.10 -6.12 -23.08
N LEU A 165 16.92 -5.64 -22.68
CA LEU A 165 16.05 -4.81 -23.53
C LEU A 165 16.70 -3.47 -23.90
N ALA A 166 17.49 -2.88 -23.01
CA ALA A 166 18.21 -1.63 -23.27
C ALA A 166 19.30 -1.81 -24.36
N GLU A 167 19.90 -2.99 -24.44
CA GLU A 167 20.91 -3.33 -25.44
C GLU A 167 20.31 -3.55 -26.84
N GLN A 168 19.02 -3.86 -26.94
CA GLN A 168 18.37 -4.11 -28.22
C GLN A 168 18.17 -2.79 -29.02
N PRO A 169 18.68 -2.68 -30.26
CA PRO A 169 18.53 -1.47 -31.05
C PRO A 169 17.10 -1.26 -31.57
N GLY A 170 16.73 0.00 -31.75
CA GLY A 170 15.45 0.41 -32.35
C GLY A 170 14.39 0.85 -31.34
N ASP A 171 13.34 1.49 -31.86
CA ASP A 171 12.13 1.89 -31.14
C ASP A 171 11.02 0.86 -31.42
N PHE A 172 10.62 0.14 -30.40
CA PHE A 172 9.64 -0.93 -30.50
C PHE A 172 8.87 -1.10 -29.20
N ALA A 173 7.73 -1.78 -29.29
CA ALA A 173 6.89 -2.09 -28.13
C ALA A 173 7.22 -3.45 -27.52
N VAL A 174 7.20 -3.52 -26.20
CA VAL A 174 7.36 -4.75 -25.40
C VAL A 174 6.16 -4.95 -24.49
N ALA A 175 5.82 -6.20 -24.20
CA ALA A 175 4.75 -6.54 -23.27
C ALA A 175 5.22 -7.58 -22.25
N PHE A 176 5.08 -7.26 -20.96
CA PHE A 176 5.32 -8.19 -19.86
C PHE A 176 4.05 -8.98 -19.57
N LEU A 177 4.19 -10.31 -19.47
CA LEU A 177 3.10 -11.27 -19.33
C LEU A 177 3.40 -12.29 -18.23
N PRO A 178 2.38 -12.81 -17.53
CA PRO A 178 0.99 -12.35 -17.54
C PRO A 178 0.84 -11.05 -16.73
N VAL A 179 -0.25 -10.31 -16.93
CA VAL A 179 -0.54 -9.13 -16.11
C VAL A 179 -1.22 -9.59 -14.81
N ASP A 180 -0.47 -9.70 -13.72
CA ASP A 180 -1.01 -10.13 -12.43
C ASP A 180 -1.22 -8.98 -11.43
N LYS A 181 -0.12 -8.46 -10.86
CA LYS A 181 -0.17 -7.50 -9.75
C LYS A 181 0.27 -6.11 -10.19
N PRO A 182 -0.26 -5.05 -9.53
CA PRO A 182 0.30 -3.70 -9.62
C PRO A 182 1.81 -3.72 -9.49
N LEU A 183 2.35 -4.48 -8.53
CA LEU A 183 3.79 -4.56 -8.29
C LEU A 183 4.60 -5.08 -9.50
N VAL A 184 4.08 -6.07 -10.26
CA VAL A 184 4.75 -6.57 -11.49
C VAL A 184 4.72 -5.50 -12.59
N ASN A 185 3.59 -4.78 -12.72
CA ASN A 185 3.49 -3.65 -13.63
C ASN A 185 4.36 -2.47 -13.19
N ASP A 186 4.50 -2.24 -11.88
CA ASP A 186 5.33 -1.18 -11.31
C ASP A 186 6.81 -1.46 -11.55
N TYR A 187 7.25 -2.73 -11.44
CA TYR A 187 8.60 -3.14 -11.83
C TYR A 187 8.85 -3.00 -13.33
N ALA A 188 7.88 -3.34 -14.18
CA ALA A 188 7.99 -3.13 -15.63
C ALA A 188 8.07 -1.62 -15.97
N ILE A 189 7.28 -0.77 -15.32
CA ILE A 189 7.35 0.68 -15.47
C ILE A 189 8.71 1.20 -14.99
N PHE A 190 9.19 0.74 -13.84
CA PHE A 190 10.51 1.10 -13.36
C PHE A 190 11.61 0.69 -14.35
N GLY A 191 11.56 -0.54 -14.87
CA GLY A 191 12.46 -1.05 -15.91
C GLY A 191 12.48 -0.19 -17.17
N SER A 192 11.35 0.41 -17.54
CA SER A 192 11.24 1.29 -18.71
C SER A 192 12.11 2.55 -18.63
N LEU A 193 12.47 2.98 -17.42
CA LEU A 193 13.43 4.07 -17.21
C LEU A 193 14.84 3.73 -17.72
N PHE A 194 15.16 2.43 -17.81
CA PHE A 194 16.47 1.93 -18.25
C PHE A 194 16.45 1.54 -19.73
N HIS A 195 15.42 0.84 -20.19
CA HIS A 195 15.39 0.31 -21.56
C HIS A 195 14.72 1.23 -22.59
N GLY A 196 13.91 2.21 -22.15
CA GLY A 196 13.30 3.22 -23.03
C GLY A 196 12.36 2.66 -24.11
N LYS A 197 11.82 1.45 -23.92
CA LYS A 197 10.94 0.77 -24.90
C LYS A 197 9.48 1.09 -24.62
N GLN A 198 8.67 1.13 -25.67
CA GLN A 198 7.24 1.39 -25.53
C GLN A 198 6.57 0.21 -24.82
N MET A 199 5.62 0.49 -23.94
CA MET A 199 4.93 -0.54 -23.17
C MET A 199 3.44 -0.22 -23.01
N PRO A 200 2.58 -1.21 -22.70
CA PRO A 200 1.19 -0.97 -22.40
C PRO A 200 1.05 0.05 -21.26
N ALA A 201 0.33 1.14 -21.52
CA ALA A 201 0.22 2.26 -20.58
C ALA A 201 -0.60 1.88 -19.34
N TYR A 202 0.10 1.53 -18.26
CA TYR A 202 -0.46 1.39 -16.91
C TYR A 202 -0.20 2.66 -16.09
N ILE A 203 -1.22 3.15 -15.40
CA ILE A 203 -1.15 4.37 -14.56
C ILE A 203 -1.61 4.06 -13.14
N HIS A 204 -2.80 3.48 -12.98
CA HIS A 204 -3.36 3.14 -11.68
C HIS A 204 -4.52 2.14 -11.83
N LEU A 205 -4.70 1.25 -10.85
CA LEU A 205 -5.80 0.26 -10.78
C LEU A 205 -7.19 0.84 -11.03
N VAL A 206 -7.47 2.03 -10.48
CA VAL A 206 -8.81 2.66 -10.51
C VAL A 206 -9.06 3.45 -11.82
N HIS A 207 -8.00 3.87 -12.51
CA HIS A 207 -8.08 4.68 -13.73
C HIS A 207 -7.38 3.98 -14.89
N THR A 208 -7.81 2.75 -15.17
CA THR A 208 -7.31 1.96 -16.30
C THR A 208 -8.01 2.38 -17.59
N SER A 209 -7.21 2.73 -18.60
CA SER A 209 -7.71 3.01 -19.94
C SER A 209 -8.36 1.76 -20.54
N ARG A 210 -9.30 1.93 -21.48
CA ARG A 210 -9.90 0.80 -22.21
C ARG A 210 -8.82 -0.02 -22.93
N ALA A 211 -7.87 0.64 -23.57
CA ALA A 211 -6.77 -0.02 -24.27
C ALA A 211 -5.95 -0.93 -23.34
N TYR A 212 -5.72 -0.51 -22.10
CA TYR A 212 -5.02 -1.32 -21.10
C TYR A 212 -5.87 -2.51 -20.64
N LYS A 213 -7.18 -2.32 -20.42
CA LYS A 213 -8.10 -3.43 -20.07
C LYS A 213 -8.11 -4.50 -21.15
N ASP A 214 -8.25 -4.10 -22.41
CA ASP A 214 -8.21 -5.02 -23.56
C ASP A 214 -6.87 -5.78 -23.60
N PHE A 215 -5.75 -5.11 -23.28
CA PHE A 215 -4.44 -5.75 -23.20
C PHE A 215 -4.39 -6.80 -22.06
N VAL A 216 -4.89 -6.47 -20.87
CA VAL A 216 -4.92 -7.40 -19.73
C VAL A 216 -5.74 -8.65 -20.04
N GLU A 217 -6.91 -8.49 -20.65
CA GLU A 217 -7.77 -9.62 -21.05
C GLU A 217 -7.02 -10.57 -22.00
N MET A 218 -6.32 -10.02 -22.99
CA MET A 218 -5.53 -10.81 -23.94
C MET A 218 -4.28 -11.41 -23.31
N ALA A 219 -3.63 -10.70 -22.38
CA ALA A 219 -2.45 -11.15 -21.66
C ALA A 219 -2.73 -12.37 -20.77
N LEU A 220 -3.89 -12.41 -20.11
CA LEU A 220 -4.27 -13.50 -19.20
C LEU A 220 -4.53 -14.84 -19.92
N VAL A 221 -5.04 -14.77 -21.15
CA VAL A 221 -5.35 -15.97 -21.96
C VAL A 221 -4.19 -16.38 -22.88
N PHE A 222 -3.09 -15.64 -22.87
CA PHE A 222 -1.93 -15.94 -23.68
C PHE A 222 -1.32 -17.31 -23.33
N PRO A 223 -0.93 -18.15 -24.32
CA PRO A 223 -1.04 -17.95 -25.77
C PRO A 223 -2.31 -18.58 -26.36
N SER A 224 -3.31 -17.75 -26.66
CA SER A 224 -4.49 -18.07 -27.48
C SER A 224 -4.42 -17.37 -28.84
N GLU A 225 -5.14 -17.86 -29.85
CA GLU A 225 -5.10 -17.29 -31.21
C GLU A 225 -5.47 -15.80 -31.21
N ASP A 226 -6.48 -15.43 -30.42
CA ASP A 226 -6.92 -14.05 -30.24
C ASP A 226 -5.85 -13.18 -29.59
N SER A 227 -5.18 -13.70 -28.54
CA SER A 227 -4.10 -12.97 -27.86
C SER A 227 -2.89 -12.75 -28.78
N VAL A 228 -2.48 -13.78 -29.54
CA VAL A 228 -1.38 -13.68 -30.50
C VAL A 228 -1.70 -12.63 -31.56
N ARG A 229 -2.89 -12.71 -32.16
CA ARG A 229 -3.35 -11.75 -33.18
C ARG A 229 -3.50 -10.34 -32.61
N TYR A 230 -3.91 -10.20 -31.35
CA TYR A 230 -3.94 -8.91 -30.67
C TYR A 230 -2.54 -8.32 -30.56
N MET A 231 -1.56 -9.08 -30.07
CA MET A 231 -0.20 -8.59 -29.88
C MET A 231 0.47 -8.22 -31.22
N GLN A 232 0.26 -9.03 -32.26
CA GLN A 232 0.72 -8.73 -33.62
C GLN A 232 0.12 -7.42 -34.17
N ARG A 233 -1.20 -7.24 -34.05
CA ARG A 233 -1.86 -6.00 -34.51
C ARG A 233 -1.38 -4.75 -33.80
N ARG A 234 -0.94 -4.89 -32.54
CA ARG A 234 -0.36 -3.79 -31.75
C ARG A 234 1.15 -3.65 -31.92
N ARG A 235 1.77 -4.45 -32.80
CA ARG A 235 3.19 -4.40 -33.17
C ARG A 235 4.13 -4.52 -31.96
N PHE A 236 3.79 -5.39 -31.01
CA PHE A 236 4.76 -5.79 -29.99
C PHE A 236 5.86 -6.60 -30.66
N LYS A 237 7.11 -6.21 -30.43
CA LYS A 237 8.28 -6.95 -30.92
C LYS A 237 8.62 -8.10 -30.00
N TYR A 238 8.75 -7.82 -28.70
CA TYR A 238 9.03 -8.84 -27.68
C TYR A 238 7.87 -8.99 -26.69
N LEU A 239 7.56 -10.24 -26.39
CA LEU A 239 6.78 -10.63 -25.21
C LEU A 239 7.73 -11.19 -24.16
N ILE A 240 7.61 -10.68 -22.94
CA ILE A 240 8.45 -11.04 -21.80
C ILE A 240 7.60 -11.81 -20.81
N LEU A 241 7.78 -13.13 -20.76
CA LEU A 241 6.97 -14.03 -19.95
C LEU A 241 7.69 -14.37 -18.65
N GLU A 242 7.12 -14.00 -17.51
CA GLU A 242 7.65 -14.39 -16.20
C GLU A 242 7.14 -15.79 -15.85
N GLN A 243 7.98 -16.82 -15.98
CA GLN A 243 7.57 -18.22 -15.83
C GLN A 243 6.89 -18.49 -14.48
N ALA A 244 7.39 -17.89 -13.40
CA ALA A 244 6.88 -18.06 -12.04
C ALA A 244 5.41 -17.64 -11.86
N GLN A 245 4.89 -16.78 -12.75
CA GLN A 245 3.50 -16.30 -12.72
C GLN A 245 2.54 -17.26 -13.45
N TYR A 246 3.05 -18.17 -14.28
CA TYR A 246 2.28 -19.20 -14.98
C TYR A 246 2.13 -20.47 -14.13
N ASN A 247 1.35 -20.36 -13.06
CA ASN A 247 1.22 -21.37 -11.99
C ASN A 247 -0.20 -21.92 -11.81
N GLY A 248 -1.04 -21.78 -12.83
CA GLY A 248 -2.41 -22.32 -12.84
C GLY A 248 -3.44 -21.53 -12.03
N TRP A 249 -3.05 -20.55 -11.21
CA TRP A 249 -4.01 -19.75 -10.44
C TRP A 249 -4.72 -18.70 -11.31
N ARG A 250 -3.96 -17.74 -11.87
CA ARG A 250 -4.51 -16.63 -12.69
C ARG A 250 -4.17 -16.73 -14.17
N ALA A 251 -3.06 -17.37 -14.46
CA ALA A 251 -2.60 -17.67 -15.80
C ALA A 251 -2.47 -19.20 -15.94
N PRO A 252 -2.47 -19.75 -17.16
CA PRO A 252 -2.26 -21.17 -17.38
C PRO A 252 -0.94 -21.65 -16.74
N GLU A 253 -0.85 -22.94 -16.43
CA GLU A 253 0.42 -23.56 -16.02
C GLU A 253 1.48 -23.40 -17.11
N TRP A 254 2.74 -23.18 -16.73
CA TRP A 254 3.83 -22.97 -17.69
C TRP A 254 3.95 -24.12 -18.70
N ALA A 255 3.84 -25.37 -18.24
CA ALA A 255 3.86 -26.55 -19.12
C ALA A 255 2.72 -26.53 -20.15
N GLU A 256 1.57 -25.93 -19.83
CA GLU A 256 0.51 -25.73 -20.80
C GLU A 256 0.85 -24.60 -21.79
N VAL A 257 1.44 -23.51 -21.31
CA VAL A 257 1.93 -22.41 -22.16
C VAL A 257 2.91 -22.93 -23.20
N GLU A 258 3.92 -23.70 -22.79
CA GLU A 258 4.91 -24.30 -23.70
C GLU A 258 4.26 -25.16 -24.79
N ARG A 259 3.35 -26.06 -24.41
CA ARG A 259 2.60 -26.90 -25.37
C ARG A 259 1.78 -26.06 -26.34
N ARG A 260 1.19 -24.96 -25.88
CA ARG A 260 0.41 -24.06 -26.73
C ARG A 260 1.30 -23.23 -27.66
N LEU A 261 2.48 -22.80 -27.21
CA LEU A 261 3.46 -22.07 -28.03
C LEU A 261 3.94 -22.89 -29.24
N GLN A 262 4.03 -24.21 -29.12
CA GLN A 262 4.34 -25.10 -30.25
C GLN A 262 3.35 -24.99 -31.43
N ARG A 263 2.14 -24.49 -31.19
CA ARG A 263 1.13 -24.24 -32.24
C ARG A 263 1.38 -22.95 -33.03
N TYR A 264 2.28 -22.09 -32.56
CA TYR A 264 2.61 -20.81 -33.17
C TYR A 264 4.09 -20.78 -33.56
N PRO A 265 4.54 -21.59 -34.55
CA PRO A 265 5.95 -21.70 -34.92
C PRO A 265 6.56 -20.41 -35.47
N ALA A 266 5.72 -19.44 -35.82
CA ALA A 266 6.16 -18.13 -36.26
C ALA A 266 6.67 -17.25 -35.09
N MET A 267 6.32 -17.57 -33.83
CA MET A 267 6.95 -16.95 -32.66
C MET A 267 8.31 -17.57 -32.42
N THR A 268 9.32 -16.72 -32.28
CA THR A 268 10.69 -17.17 -32.09
C THR A 268 11.07 -17.03 -30.62
N TYR A 269 11.55 -18.11 -30.01
CA TYR A 269 12.21 -18.02 -28.72
C TYR A 269 13.56 -17.33 -28.90
N VAL A 270 13.76 -16.20 -28.22
CA VAL A 270 14.99 -15.39 -28.36
C VAL A 270 15.99 -15.78 -27.28
N THR A 271 15.56 -15.77 -26.02
CA THR A 271 16.41 -16.01 -24.87
C THR A 271 15.57 -16.22 -23.61
N GLU A 272 16.23 -16.65 -22.54
CA GLU A 272 15.68 -16.69 -21.19
C GLU A 272 16.69 -16.11 -20.21
N ILE A 273 16.20 -15.21 -19.36
CA ILE A 273 17.03 -14.41 -18.46
C ILE A 273 16.32 -14.38 -17.10
N ASP A 274 16.92 -14.94 -16.07
CA ASP A 274 16.41 -14.95 -14.69
C ASP A 274 14.93 -15.38 -14.56
N GLY A 275 14.52 -16.41 -15.31
CA GLY A 275 13.15 -16.91 -15.31
C GLY A 275 12.16 -16.08 -16.14
N PHE A 276 12.65 -15.09 -16.91
CA PHE A 276 11.89 -14.41 -17.95
C PHE A 276 12.19 -15.03 -19.31
N VAL A 277 11.16 -15.54 -19.98
CA VAL A 277 11.25 -16.04 -21.36
C VAL A 277 10.91 -14.92 -22.33
N VAL A 278 11.83 -14.64 -23.25
CA VAL A 278 11.66 -13.60 -24.28
C VAL A 278 11.24 -14.27 -25.59
N LEU A 279 10.05 -13.93 -26.06
CA LEU A 279 9.52 -14.35 -27.35
C LEU A 279 9.48 -13.17 -28.31
N GLU A 280 9.97 -13.35 -29.53
CA GLU A 280 9.79 -12.41 -30.63
C GLU A 280 8.51 -12.73 -31.41
N ILE A 281 7.68 -11.72 -31.62
CA ILE A 281 6.47 -11.84 -32.43
C ILE A 281 6.77 -11.44 -33.88
N PRO A 282 6.40 -12.29 -34.85
CA PRO A 282 6.59 -12.03 -36.27
C PRO A 282 5.67 -10.89 -36.74
N GLY A 283 6.21 -10.01 -37.59
CA GLY A 283 5.45 -8.92 -38.24
C GLY A 283 5.34 -7.63 -37.43
N SER A 284 6.26 -7.41 -36.47
CA SER A 284 6.42 -6.17 -35.73
C SER A 284 7.37 -5.18 -36.41
#